data_AF-A0A7W8SFJ8-F1
#
_entry.id   AF-A0A7W8SFJ8-F1
#
_cell.length_a   1.000
_cell.length_b   1.000
_cell.length_c   1.000
_cell.angle_alpha   90.00
_cell.angle_beta   90.00
_cell.angle_gamma   90.00
#
_symmetry.space_group_name_H-M   'P 1'
#
loop_
_entity.id
_entity.type
_entity.pdbx_description
1 polymer ?
#
loop_
_entity_poly.entity_id
_entity_poly.type
_entity_poly.pdbx_seq_one_letter_code
_entity_poly.pdbx_strand_id
1 'polypeptide(L)'
;MIDSAAPGVLRDLLADRPWLVVLVVGAVVLLLRLLRGAGAPVARPGEVWFAMVPYRDGTGAKDRPVVVLSRHGRWVTVARLTSQDQTARTTDYARVPRPLPGLTGRSWVDLRPVRIRRSALRRRTGEAGTEWLTWYETAGRR
;
A
#
# COMPACT_ATOMS: atom_id res chain seq x y z
N MET A 1 8.79 -37.54 -37.96
CA MET A 1 7.83 -38.33 -37.15
C MET A 1 8.30 -38.24 -35.71
N ILE A 2 7.97 -37.12 -35.04
CA ILE A 2 8.45 -36.85 -33.68
C ILE A 2 7.45 -37.51 -32.74
N ASP A 3 7.86 -38.65 -32.17
CA ASP A 3 7.04 -39.43 -31.27
C ASP A 3 6.82 -38.66 -29.98
N SER A 4 5.55 -38.46 -29.64
CA SER A 4 5.09 -37.68 -28.50
C SER A 4 5.19 -38.54 -27.24
N ALA A 5 6.40 -38.71 -26.70
CA ALA A 5 6.67 -39.47 -25.49
C ALA A 5 6.22 -38.78 -24.17
N ALA A 6 5.10 -38.04 -24.20
CA ALA A 6 4.56 -37.33 -23.04
C ALA A 6 3.31 -37.95 -22.33
N PRO A 7 2.59 -38.98 -22.83
CA PRO A 7 1.37 -39.43 -22.15
C PRO A 7 1.56 -40.59 -21.14
N GLY A 8 2.67 -41.34 -21.19
CA GLY A 8 2.91 -42.51 -20.32
C GLY A 8 3.52 -42.15 -18.96
N VAL A 9 4.66 -41.45 -18.98
CA VAL A 9 5.41 -41.04 -17.78
C VAL A 9 4.54 -40.21 -16.82
N LEU A 10 3.66 -39.37 -17.37
CA LEU A 10 2.74 -38.54 -16.57
C LEU A 10 1.67 -39.37 -15.84
N ARG A 11 1.23 -40.49 -16.41
CA ARG A 11 0.23 -41.37 -15.79
C ARG A 11 0.82 -42.21 -14.67
N ASP A 12 2.03 -42.75 -14.85
CA ASP A 12 2.69 -43.58 -13.83
C ASP A 12 3.11 -42.74 -12.61
N LEU A 13 3.57 -41.50 -12.81
CA LEU A 13 3.89 -40.58 -11.71
C LEU A 13 2.66 -40.20 -10.87
N LEU A 14 1.47 -40.14 -11.50
CA LEU A 14 0.21 -39.81 -10.83
C LEU A 14 -0.36 -41.00 -10.03
N ALA A 15 -0.07 -42.24 -10.44
CA ALA A 15 -0.57 -43.45 -9.79
C ALA A 15 0.26 -43.83 -8.54
N ASP A 16 1.59 -43.73 -8.60
CA ASP A 16 2.48 -44.26 -7.55
C ASP A 16 2.76 -43.29 -6.38
N ARG A 17 2.60 -41.98 -6.60
CA ARG A 17 3.04 -40.95 -5.63
C ARG A 17 2.10 -39.73 -5.63
N PRO A 18 0.82 -39.88 -5.23
CA PRO A 18 -0.16 -38.78 -5.22
C PRO A 18 0.29 -37.59 -4.34
N TRP A 19 1.18 -37.83 -3.37
CA TRP A 19 1.78 -36.79 -2.54
C TRP A 19 2.73 -35.85 -3.32
N LEU A 20 3.31 -36.27 -4.44
CA LEU A 20 4.13 -35.39 -5.29
C LEU A 20 3.28 -34.29 -5.93
N VAL A 21 2.05 -34.60 -6.34
CA VAL A 21 1.11 -33.60 -6.84
C VAL A 21 0.78 -32.58 -5.75
N VAL A 22 0.52 -33.05 -4.52
CA VAL A 22 0.26 -32.18 -3.38
C VAL A 22 1.46 -31.29 -3.06
N LEU A 23 2.69 -31.82 -3.10
CA LEU A 23 3.90 -31.04 -2.89
C LEU A 23 4.14 -30.00 -3.99
N VAL A 24 3.95 -30.37 -5.26
CA VAL A 24 4.10 -29.45 -6.39
C VAL A 24 3.05 -28.34 -6.32
N VAL A 25 1.78 -28.68 -6.09
CA VAL A 25 0.71 -27.69 -5.90
C VAL A 25 1.00 -26.80 -4.70
N GLY A 26 1.44 -27.38 -3.57
CA GLY A 26 1.83 -26.64 -2.37
C GLY A 26 2.99 -25.67 -2.62
N ALA A 27 4.02 -26.12 -3.33
CA ALA A 27 5.19 -25.31 -3.70
C ALA A 27 4.81 -24.19 -4.67
N VAL A 28 3.94 -24.46 -5.66
CA VAL A 28 3.43 -23.45 -6.60
C VAL A 28 2.59 -22.41 -5.85
N VAL A 29 1.68 -22.83 -4.97
CA VAL A 29 0.88 -21.91 -4.16
C VAL A 29 1.77 -21.06 -3.25
N LEU A 30 2.76 -21.67 -2.60
CA LEU A 30 3.73 -20.96 -1.76
C LEU A 30 4.54 -19.96 -2.58
N LEU A 31 5.06 -20.36 -3.74
CA LEU A 31 5.80 -19.48 -4.64
C LEU A 31 4.92 -18.31 -5.11
N LEU A 32 3.69 -18.56 -5.54
CA LEU A 32 2.74 -17.52 -5.93
C LEU A 32 2.40 -16.56 -4.78
N ARG A 33 2.31 -17.07 -3.54
CA ARG A 33 2.11 -16.25 -2.33
C ARG A 33 3.32 -15.35 -2.05
N LEU A 34 4.53 -15.89 -2.22
CA LEU A 34 5.77 -15.14 -2.04
C LEU A 34 5.95 -14.07 -3.13
N LEU A 35 5.67 -14.42 -4.40
CA LEU A 35 5.80 -13.51 -5.54
C LEU A 35 4.76 -12.38 -5.52
N ARG A 36 3.52 -12.63 -5.08
CA ARG A 36 2.49 -11.58 -4.93
C ARG A 36 2.88 -10.45 -3.98
N GLY A 37 3.81 -10.68 -3.04
CA GLY A 37 4.34 -9.64 -2.16
C GLY A 37 5.42 -8.74 -2.78
N ALA A 38 5.99 -9.15 -3.92
CA ALA A 38 7.18 -8.52 -4.50
C ALA A 38 6.89 -7.41 -5.53
N GLY A 39 5.71 -7.40 -6.15
CA GLY A 39 5.44 -6.59 -7.35
C GLY A 39 4.79 -5.21 -7.19
N ALA A 40 4.41 -4.78 -5.98
CA ALA A 40 3.83 -3.44 -5.82
C ALA A 40 4.92 -2.35 -5.96
N PRO A 41 4.69 -1.29 -6.78
CA PRO A 41 5.60 -0.15 -6.88
C PRO A 41 6.05 0.32 -5.51
N VAL A 42 7.36 0.55 -5.38
CA VAL A 42 7.93 0.99 -4.11
C VAL A 42 7.45 2.41 -3.85
N ALA A 43 6.52 2.55 -2.91
CA ALA A 43 6.08 3.87 -2.45
C ALA A 43 7.26 4.69 -1.93
N ARG A 44 7.37 5.93 -2.41
CA ARG A 44 8.43 6.87 -2.08
C ARG A 44 7.90 8.00 -1.19
N PRO A 45 8.73 8.56 -0.28
CA PRO A 45 8.39 9.79 0.42
C PRO A 45 7.92 10.88 -0.55
N GLY A 46 6.87 11.61 -0.18
CA GLY A 46 6.28 12.67 -0.98
C GLY A 46 5.24 12.19 -2.00
N GLU A 47 5.06 10.89 -2.21
CA GLU A 47 4.00 10.41 -3.10
C GLU A 47 2.61 10.48 -2.47
N VAL A 48 1.61 10.82 -3.29
CA VAL A 48 0.20 10.86 -2.91
C VAL A 48 -0.48 9.58 -3.38
N TRP A 49 -1.19 8.93 -2.44
CA TRP A 49 -1.83 7.64 -2.65
C TRP A 49 -3.24 7.63 -2.03
N PHE A 50 -4.15 6.86 -2.63
CA PHE A 50 -5.32 6.33 -1.91
C PHE A 50 -4.92 5.03 -1.22
N ALA A 51 -5.30 4.89 0.05
CA ALA A 51 -4.95 3.77 0.90
C ALA A 51 -6.06 3.39 1.87
N MET A 52 -6.14 2.11 2.24
CA MET A 52 -6.98 1.66 3.36
C MET A 52 -6.34 2.07 4.68
N VAL A 53 -6.90 3.10 5.31
CA VAL A 53 -6.38 3.66 6.55
C VAL A 53 -7.33 3.35 7.70
N PRO A 54 -6.86 2.73 8.80
CA PRO A 54 -7.66 2.49 9.99
C PRO A 54 -8.24 3.79 10.57
N TYR A 55 -9.45 3.71 11.10
CA TYR A 55 -10.00 4.78 11.93
C TYR A 55 -9.20 4.91 13.24
N ARG A 56 -9.29 6.09 13.87
CA ARG A 56 -8.54 6.39 15.12
C ARG A 56 -9.02 5.54 16.30
N ASP A 57 -10.30 5.20 16.31
CA ASP A 57 -10.98 4.33 17.29
C ASP A 57 -10.78 2.82 17.00
N GLY A 58 -10.15 2.46 15.88
CA GLY A 58 -9.86 1.08 15.51
C GLY A 58 -11.05 0.26 14.99
N THR A 59 -12.22 0.86 14.80
CA THR A 59 -13.47 0.16 14.44
C THR A 59 -13.55 -0.30 12.98
N GLY A 60 -12.57 0.06 12.16
CA GLY A 60 -12.55 -0.24 10.73
C GLY A 60 -11.48 0.54 9.98
N ALA A 61 -11.58 0.56 8.66
CA ALA A 61 -10.69 1.32 7.79
C ALA A 61 -11.47 1.97 6.65
N LYS A 62 -10.96 3.10 6.16
CA LYS A 62 -11.53 3.82 5.02
C LYS A 62 -10.48 4.02 3.95
N ASP A 63 -10.89 3.95 2.69
CA ASP A 63 -10.05 4.37 1.57
C ASP A 63 -9.90 5.90 1.61
N ARG A 64 -8.70 6.37 1.93
CA ARG A 64 -8.40 7.79 2.15
C ARG A 64 -7.19 8.21 1.33
N PRO A 65 -7.16 9.46 0.86
CA PRO A 65 -5.94 10.04 0.35
C PRO A 65 -4.91 10.20 1.49
N VAL A 66 -3.67 9.88 1.18
CA VAL A 66 -2.53 9.96 2.09
C VAL A 66 -1.29 10.44 1.35
N VAL A 67 -0.37 11.08 2.07
CA VAL A 67 1.00 11.34 1.58
C VAL A 67 1.97 10.42 2.32
N VAL A 68 2.85 9.76 1.57
CA VAL A 68 3.90 8.92 2.15
C VAL A 68 4.97 9.81 2.76
N LEU A 69 5.26 9.63 4.05
CA LEU A 69 6.29 10.37 4.77
C LEU A 69 7.60 9.60 4.80
N SER A 70 7.52 8.31 5.11
CA SER A 70 8.68 7.44 5.14
C SER A 70 8.30 5.98 4.89
N ARG A 71 9.29 5.17 4.53
CA ARG A 71 9.14 3.74 4.31
C ARG A 71 10.13 2.99 5.18
N HIS A 72 9.67 1.92 5.82
CA HIS A 72 10.50 1.00 6.57
C HIS A 72 10.08 -0.46 6.30
N GLY A 73 10.83 -1.13 5.41
CA GLY A 73 10.54 -2.49 4.98
C GLY A 73 9.15 -2.64 4.35
N ARG A 74 8.27 -3.40 5.02
CA ARG A 74 6.86 -3.66 4.62
C ARG A 74 5.86 -2.66 5.16
N TRP A 75 6.33 -1.64 5.87
CA TRP A 75 5.52 -0.59 6.46
C TRP A 75 5.83 0.75 5.79
N VAL A 76 4.83 1.62 5.76
CA VAL A 76 4.95 3.02 5.37
C VAL A 76 4.31 3.88 6.43
N THR A 77 4.93 5.01 6.74
CA THR A 77 4.38 6.05 7.58
C THR A 77 3.75 7.08 6.67
N VAL A 78 2.49 7.44 6.92
CA VAL A 78 1.70 8.29 6.04
C VAL A 78 0.99 9.40 6.82
N ALA A 79 0.79 10.54 6.17
CA ALA A 79 -0.08 11.61 6.64
C ALA A 79 -1.47 11.46 6.03
N ARG A 80 -2.52 11.50 6.85
CA ARG A 80 -3.91 11.35 6.38
C ARG A 80 -4.44 12.67 5.86
N LEU A 81 -5.16 12.64 4.74
CA LEU A 81 -5.84 13.80 4.19
C LEU A 81 -7.35 13.69 4.36
N THR A 82 -8.01 14.83 4.50
CA THR A 82 -9.47 14.94 4.57
C THR A 82 -9.93 16.21 3.85
N SER A 83 -11.08 16.14 3.18
CA SER A 83 -11.76 17.30 2.59
C SER A 83 -12.66 18.03 3.60
N GLN A 84 -12.96 17.40 4.74
CA GLN A 84 -13.74 18.02 5.80
C GLN A 84 -12.97 19.20 6.39
N ASP A 85 -13.67 20.30 6.66
CA ASP A 85 -13.09 21.46 7.31
C ASP A 85 -12.64 21.11 8.75
N GLN A 86 -11.40 21.49 9.08
CA GLN A 86 -10.77 21.25 10.38
C GLN A 86 -10.28 22.54 11.03
N THR A 87 -10.84 23.69 10.66
CA THR A 87 -10.48 25.01 11.22
C THR A 87 -10.57 25.06 12.76
N ALA A 88 -11.45 24.26 13.38
CA ALA A 88 -11.55 24.17 14.83
C ALA A 88 -10.50 23.25 15.51
N ARG A 89 -9.67 22.53 14.75
CA ARG A 89 -8.73 21.51 15.24
C ARG A 89 -7.30 21.76 14.77
N THR A 90 -6.86 23.01 14.80
CA THR A 90 -5.56 23.46 14.24
C THR A 90 -4.33 22.83 14.90
N THR A 91 -4.44 22.32 16.12
CA THR A 91 -3.38 21.53 16.79
C THR A 91 -3.23 20.13 16.18
N ASP A 92 -4.32 19.53 15.72
CA ASP A 92 -4.32 18.18 15.15
C ASP A 92 -4.24 18.17 13.62
N TYR A 93 -4.66 19.27 12.98
CA TYR A 93 -4.78 19.37 11.53
C TYR A 93 -4.19 20.68 11.01
N ALA A 94 -3.47 20.59 9.90
CA ALA A 94 -3.02 21.76 9.16
C ALA A 94 -3.72 21.85 7.80
N ARG A 95 -3.97 23.07 7.35
CA ARG A 95 -4.51 23.31 6.01
C ARG A 95 -3.41 23.09 4.98
N VAL A 96 -3.67 22.24 3.98
CA VAL A 96 -2.68 21.95 2.93
C VAL A 96 -2.41 23.20 2.09
N PRO A 97 -1.13 23.58 1.85
CA PRO A 97 -0.78 24.87 1.25
C PRO A 97 -1.10 24.96 -0.24
N ARG A 98 -1.09 23.83 -0.95
CA ARG A 98 -1.40 23.73 -2.39
C ARG A 98 -2.23 22.48 -2.67
N PRO A 99 -3.12 22.49 -3.69
CA PRO A 99 -3.81 21.28 -4.13
C PRO A 99 -2.81 20.16 -4.44
N LEU A 100 -3.15 18.94 -4.04
CA LEU A 100 -2.32 17.75 -4.29
C LEU A 100 -2.84 16.97 -5.50
N PRO A 101 -1.96 16.31 -6.27
CA PRO A 101 -2.37 15.54 -7.45
C PRO A 101 -3.46 14.51 -7.17
N GLY A 102 -4.51 14.55 -7.99
CA GLY A 102 -5.67 13.66 -7.92
C GLY A 102 -6.62 13.90 -6.75
N LEU A 103 -6.46 15.01 -6.02
CA LEU A 103 -7.43 15.47 -5.02
C LEU A 103 -8.15 16.71 -5.53
N THR A 104 -9.45 16.79 -5.29
CA THR A 104 -10.27 17.94 -5.65
C THR A 104 -10.49 18.83 -4.42
N GLY A 105 -10.35 20.15 -4.62
CA GLY A 105 -10.68 21.14 -3.60
C GLY A 105 -9.64 21.31 -2.48
N ARG A 106 -10.05 22.03 -1.44
CA ARG A 106 -9.21 22.36 -0.28
C ARG A 106 -9.16 21.15 0.66
N SER A 107 -7.96 20.70 1.01
CA SER A 107 -7.74 19.57 1.91
C SER A 107 -7.05 20.00 3.20
N TRP A 108 -7.32 19.26 4.25
CA TRP A 108 -6.63 19.31 5.54
C TRP A 108 -5.80 18.04 5.72
N VAL A 109 -4.65 18.17 6.37
CA VAL A 109 -3.77 17.05 6.71
C VAL A 109 -3.74 16.83 8.21
N ASP A 110 -3.81 15.58 8.63
CA ASP A 110 -3.62 15.16 10.03
C ASP A 110 -2.13 15.21 10.39
N LEU A 111 -1.78 15.96 11.44
CA LEU A 111 -0.43 16.14 11.95
C LEU A 111 0.05 14.96 12.80
N ARG A 112 -0.78 13.92 12.98
CA ARG A 112 -0.41 12.67 13.63
C ARG A 112 -0.22 11.57 12.59
N PRO A 113 1.04 11.26 12.20
CA PRO A 113 1.33 10.21 11.24
C PRO A 113 0.81 8.84 11.66
N VAL A 114 0.42 8.03 10.68
CA VAL A 114 -0.01 6.65 10.91
C VAL A 114 0.88 5.69 10.14
N ARG A 115 1.25 4.59 10.80
CA ARG A 115 1.98 3.49 10.16
C ARG A 115 0.99 2.46 9.62
N ILE A 116 1.05 2.22 8.31
CA ILE A 116 0.22 1.21 7.62
C ILE A 116 1.08 0.21 6.85
N ARG A 117 0.51 -0.96 6.55
CA ARG A 117 1.16 -1.92 5.65
C ARG A 117 1.34 -1.29 4.29
N ARG A 118 2.48 -1.53 3.63
CA ARG A 118 2.69 -1.10 2.23
C ARG A 118 1.59 -1.64 1.31
N SER A 119 1.10 -2.85 1.57
CA SER A 119 -0.01 -3.47 0.82
C SER A 119 -1.36 -2.78 1.00
N ALA A 120 -1.49 -1.83 1.94
CA ALA A 120 -2.70 -1.04 2.11
C ALA A 120 -2.78 0.15 1.13
N LEU A 121 -1.65 0.51 0.49
CA LEU A 121 -1.62 1.47 -0.60
C LEU A 121 -2.32 0.86 -1.82
N ARG A 122 -3.29 1.59 -2.40
CA ARG A 122 -4.12 1.10 -3.51
C ARG A 122 -3.74 1.75 -4.84
N ARG A 123 -3.89 3.09 -4.92
CA ARG A 123 -3.72 3.84 -6.17
C ARG A 123 -2.89 5.10 -5.94
N ARG A 124 -1.75 5.21 -6.62
CA ARG A 124 -0.95 6.44 -6.66
C ARG A 124 -1.69 7.49 -7.49
N THR A 125 -1.75 8.73 -7.01
CA THR A 125 -2.37 9.85 -7.72
C THR A 125 -1.39 10.92 -8.17
N GLY A 126 -0.17 10.90 -7.62
CA GLY A 126 0.92 11.75 -8.06
C GLY A 126 1.90 12.01 -6.92
N GLU A 127 2.50 13.19 -6.92
CA GLU A 127 3.58 13.56 -6.02
C GLU A 127 3.37 14.94 -5.43
N ALA A 128 3.48 15.04 -4.11
CA ALA A 128 3.48 16.28 -3.36
C ALA A 128 4.88 16.93 -3.35
N GLY A 129 5.92 16.12 -3.45
CA GLY A 129 7.33 16.54 -3.49
C GLY A 129 7.94 16.88 -2.12
N THR A 130 9.24 17.13 -2.11
CA THR A 130 10.04 17.39 -0.90
C THR A 130 9.65 18.68 -0.18
N GLU A 131 9.21 19.71 -0.92
CA GLU A 131 8.71 20.96 -0.32
C GLU A 131 7.52 20.71 0.60
N TRP A 132 6.60 19.84 0.17
CA TRP A 132 5.44 19.48 0.98
C TRP A 132 5.84 18.71 2.24
N LEU A 133 6.82 17.81 2.15
CA LEU A 133 7.34 17.06 3.31
C LEU A 133 7.97 18.03 4.33
N THR A 134 8.79 18.97 3.87
CA THR A 134 9.44 19.97 4.72
C THR A 134 8.41 20.86 5.43
N TRP A 135 7.36 21.25 4.69
CA TRP A 135 6.23 21.98 5.27
C TRP A 135 5.49 21.15 6.32
N TYR A 136 5.21 19.86 6.04
CA TYR A 136 4.50 18.97 6.96
C TYR A 136 5.27 18.79 8.28
N GLU A 137 6.58 18.58 8.21
CA GLU A 137 7.46 18.51 9.38
C GLU A 137 7.43 19.80 10.19
N THR A 138 7.43 20.95 9.52
CA THR A 138 7.35 22.26 10.19
C THR A 138 5.98 22.50 10.82
N ALA A 139 4.90 22.05 10.18
CA ALA A 139 3.55 22.16 10.70
C ALA A 139 3.33 21.30 11.95
N GLY A 140 3.94 20.11 12.01
CA GLY A 140 3.85 19.21 13.16
C GLY A 140 4.70 19.61 14.39
N ARG A 141 5.54 20.64 14.27
CA ARG A 141 6.34 21.19 15.39
C ARG A 141 5.63 22.30 16.19
N ARG A 142 4.41 22.68 15.81
CA ARG A 142 3.61 23.72 16.45
C ARG A 142 2.76 23.14 17.57
#